data_AF-M3P951-F1
#
_entry.id   AF-M3P951-F1
#
_cell.length_a   1.000
_cell.length_b   1.000
_cell.length_c   1.000
_cell.angle_alpha   90.00
_cell.angle_beta   90.00
_cell.angle_gamma   90.00
#
_symmetry.space_group_name_H-M   'P 1'
#
loop_
_entity.id
_entity.type
_entity.pdbx_description
1 polymer ?
#
loop_
_entity_poly.entity_id
_entity_poly.type
_entity_poly.pdbx_seq_one_letter_code
_entity_poly.pdbx_strand_id
1 'polypeptide(L)'
;MQRKTNALKFLILYVQKVLMDSGVDSIFDNFLQKQDTESFKQLKDGFTHFTINNTAIKNTTECFRIFTKIINPLAFYYGKKGTRKGFLSNTIITKDELNYNRINWRDIGKDKNITRQEYDLINSKRIANSNYLISKAKKVVKQYNDKFNHSLSEVKGEKNETAQATQMHHIFPVQDFPLIADYIENLIALTPNQHFICAHPNNQTRLIDKDFQYICLLAKTTTIINDIQGIYDFANYIFVLNTGLKTTIFSQVNTTWELLQAIDTFYFDFNKSKDPSWQYLLDKNDLRAFKLKF
;
A
#
# COMPACT_ATOMS: atom_id res chain seq x y z
N MET A 1 -4.65 30.80 -29.40
CA MET A 1 -4.34 29.53 -28.68
C MET A 1 -3.39 29.70 -27.47
N GLN A 2 -2.62 30.80 -27.38
CA GLN A 2 -1.58 31.04 -26.36
C GLN A 2 -2.08 31.46 -24.95
N ARG A 3 -3.24 32.12 -24.84
CA ARG A 3 -3.75 32.68 -23.56
C ARG A 3 -4.09 31.64 -22.49
N LYS A 4 -4.62 30.46 -22.86
CA LYS A 4 -5.00 29.40 -21.90
C LYS A 4 -3.79 28.75 -21.21
N THR A 5 -2.63 28.73 -21.87
CA THR A 5 -1.40 28.15 -21.32
C THR A 5 -0.76 29.08 -20.27
N ASN A 6 -0.93 30.40 -20.41
CA ASN A 6 -0.36 31.38 -19.48
C ASN A 6 -1.00 31.34 -18.09
N ALA A 7 -2.32 31.14 -18.00
CA ALA A 7 -3.01 31.04 -16.72
C ALA A 7 -2.58 29.79 -15.93
N LEU A 8 -2.46 28.64 -16.62
CA LEU A 8 -1.98 27.41 -16.00
C LEU A 8 -0.51 27.54 -15.58
N LYS A 9 0.33 28.13 -16.43
CA LYS A 9 1.73 28.42 -16.09
C LYS A 9 1.85 29.34 -14.88
N PHE A 10 1.05 30.41 -14.83
CA PHE A 10 0.99 31.30 -13.67
C PHE A 10 0.57 30.54 -12.41
N LEU A 11 -0.49 29.73 -12.48
CA LEU A 11 -0.96 28.94 -11.34
C LEU A 11 0.12 28.01 -10.81
N ILE A 12 0.84 27.30 -11.68
CA ILE A 12 1.92 26.39 -11.30
C ILE A 12 3.05 27.17 -10.60
N LEU A 13 3.53 28.26 -11.22
CA LEU A 13 4.59 29.09 -10.66
C LEU A 13 4.18 29.71 -9.32
N TYR A 14 2.95 30.20 -9.22
CA TYR A 14 2.38 30.75 -8.00
C TYR A 14 2.33 29.69 -6.90
N VAL A 15 1.82 28.50 -7.20
CA VAL A 15 1.76 27.40 -6.24
C VAL A 15 3.16 27.00 -5.77
N GLN A 16 4.12 26.81 -6.68
CA GLN A 16 5.50 26.48 -6.32
C GLN A 16 6.10 27.54 -5.40
N LYS A 17 5.94 28.82 -5.76
CA LYS A 17 6.45 29.93 -4.95
C LYS A 17 5.82 29.99 -3.56
N VAL A 18 4.49 29.83 -3.46
CA VAL A 18 3.78 29.81 -2.18
C VAL A 18 4.25 28.65 -1.30
N LEU A 19 4.43 27.45 -1.86
CA LEU A 19 4.89 26.29 -1.09
C LEU A 19 6.32 26.48 -0.57
N MET A 20 7.22 27.00 -1.41
CA MET A 20 8.60 27.32 -1.03
C MET A 20 8.64 28.39 0.07
N ASP A 21 7.92 29.51 -0.12
CA ASP A 21 7.91 30.62 0.85
C ASP A 21 7.22 30.23 2.16
N SER A 22 6.33 29.24 2.12
CA SER A 22 5.67 28.67 3.31
C SER A 22 6.50 27.56 3.99
N GLY A 23 7.64 27.17 3.43
CA GLY A 23 8.49 26.10 3.97
C GLY A 23 7.87 24.70 3.96
N VAL A 24 6.91 24.44 3.07
CA VAL A 24 6.21 23.14 2.97
C VAL A 24 6.42 22.46 1.61
N ASP A 25 7.28 22.98 0.75
CA ASP A 25 7.65 22.38 -0.53
C ASP A 25 8.25 20.97 -0.36
N SER A 26 9.05 20.75 0.68
CA SER A 26 9.68 19.45 0.95
C SER A 26 8.70 18.27 1.04
N ILE A 27 7.52 18.45 1.65
CA ILE A 27 6.51 17.39 1.74
C ILE A 27 5.85 17.09 0.38
N PHE A 28 5.77 18.08 -0.51
CA PHE A 28 5.29 17.90 -1.88
C PHE A 28 6.34 17.16 -2.72
N ASP A 29 7.61 17.55 -2.59
CA ASP A 29 8.72 16.90 -3.32
C ASP A 29 8.86 15.42 -2.95
N ASN A 30 8.75 15.07 -1.66
CA ASN A 30 8.76 13.68 -1.21
C ASN A 30 7.67 12.84 -1.92
N PHE A 31 6.45 13.36 -2.06
CA PHE A 31 5.38 12.68 -2.79
C PHE A 31 5.64 12.63 -4.30
N LEU A 32 6.07 13.73 -4.92
CA LEU A 32 6.34 13.79 -6.37
C LEU A 32 7.46 12.84 -6.79
N GLN A 33 8.40 12.53 -5.88
CA GLN A 33 9.43 11.52 -6.06
C GLN A 33 8.91 10.09 -5.86
N LYS A 34 8.28 9.78 -4.70
CA LYS A 34 7.90 8.39 -4.32
C LYS A 34 6.65 7.84 -5.02
N GLN A 35 5.62 8.66 -5.19
CA GLN A 35 4.40 8.33 -5.95
C GLN A 35 3.62 7.08 -5.46
N ASP A 36 3.62 6.85 -4.15
CA ASP A 36 2.92 5.76 -3.47
C ASP A 36 1.90 6.24 -2.42
N THR A 37 1.11 5.30 -1.90
CA THR A 37 0.02 5.57 -0.95
C THR A 37 0.51 6.23 0.33
N GLU A 38 1.69 5.83 0.83
CA GLU A 38 2.27 6.35 2.06
C GLU A 38 2.73 7.81 1.89
N SER A 39 3.52 8.11 0.86
CA SER A 39 3.96 9.48 0.59
C SER A 39 2.78 10.42 0.29
N PHE A 40 1.71 9.93 -0.36
CA PHE A 40 0.48 10.70 -0.55
C PHE A 40 -0.23 11.01 0.78
N LYS A 41 -0.29 10.04 1.70
CA LYS A 41 -0.84 10.24 3.04
C LYS A 41 -0.03 11.28 3.81
N GLN A 42 1.30 11.15 3.83
CA GLN A 42 2.19 12.11 4.49
C GLN A 42 2.01 13.53 3.95
N LEU A 43 1.93 13.69 2.62
CA LEU A 43 1.64 14.96 1.99
C LEU A 43 0.28 15.53 2.45
N LYS A 44 -0.77 14.71 2.42
CA LYS A 44 -2.13 15.15 2.76
C LYS A 44 -2.26 15.54 4.24
N ASP A 45 -1.65 14.76 5.13
CA ASP A 45 -1.65 15.01 6.57
C ASP A 45 -0.80 16.25 6.91
N GLY A 46 0.40 16.37 6.31
CA GLY A 46 1.28 17.52 6.47
C GLY A 46 0.64 18.82 5.99
N PHE A 47 0.02 18.80 4.81
CA PHE A 47 -0.71 19.95 4.28
C PHE A 47 -1.90 20.35 5.17
N THR A 48 -2.61 19.37 5.73
CA THR A 48 -3.73 19.61 6.64
C THR A 48 -3.27 20.26 7.94
N HIS A 49 -2.21 19.74 8.56
CA HIS A 49 -1.61 20.34 9.75
C HIS A 49 -1.13 21.77 9.48
N PHE A 50 -0.40 21.99 8.38
CA PHE A 50 0.04 23.31 7.97
C PHE A 50 -1.13 24.29 7.84
N THR A 51 -2.19 23.89 7.14
CA THR A 51 -3.36 24.73 6.91
C THR A 51 -4.08 25.09 8.21
N ILE A 52 -4.32 24.11 9.09
CA ILE A 52 -5.01 24.32 10.37
C ILE A 52 -4.18 25.22 11.31
N ASN A 53 -2.86 25.03 11.34
CA ASN A 53 -1.99 25.78 12.24
C ASN A 53 -1.79 27.24 11.81
N ASN A 54 -1.93 27.54 10.51
CA ASN A 54 -1.62 28.86 9.95
C ASN A 54 -2.84 29.62 9.41
N THR A 55 -4.05 29.09 9.54
CA THR A 55 -5.28 29.74 9.05
C THR A 55 -6.45 29.58 10.03
N ALA A 56 -7.54 30.30 9.79
CA ALA A 56 -8.77 30.15 10.56
C ALA A 56 -9.55 28.85 10.25
N ILE A 57 -9.08 28.03 9.31
CA ILE A 57 -9.74 26.78 8.91
C ILE A 57 -9.57 25.74 10.02
N LYS A 58 -10.70 25.25 10.54
CA LYS A 58 -10.71 24.25 11.64
C LYS A 58 -11.13 22.86 11.21
N ASN A 59 -11.64 22.69 9.99
CA ASN A 59 -12.12 21.40 9.50
C ASN A 59 -11.27 20.87 8.35
N THR A 60 -11.12 19.54 8.31
CA THR A 60 -10.29 18.84 7.32
C THR A 60 -10.90 18.86 5.92
N THR A 61 -12.23 18.97 5.82
CA THR A 61 -12.96 19.02 4.54
C THR A 61 -12.52 20.22 3.68
N GLU A 62 -12.46 21.42 4.26
CA GLU A 62 -12.01 22.61 3.54
C GLU A 62 -10.53 22.54 3.19
N CYS A 63 -9.70 21.97 4.07
CA CYS A 63 -8.29 21.69 3.75
C CYS A 63 -8.18 20.80 2.50
N PHE A 64 -8.99 19.75 2.37
CA PHE A 64 -8.95 18.84 1.22
C PHE A 64 -9.45 19.47 -0.09
N ARG A 65 -10.40 20.40 -0.01
CA ARG A 65 -10.87 21.18 -1.18
C ARG A 65 -9.77 22.09 -1.72
N ILE A 66 -8.98 22.69 -0.85
CA ILE A 66 -7.83 23.52 -1.22
C ILE A 66 -6.70 22.63 -1.75
N PHE A 67 -6.37 21.56 -1.03
CA PHE A 67 -5.32 20.60 -1.36
C PHE A 67 -5.39 20.14 -2.82
N THR A 68 -6.58 19.72 -3.27
CA THR A 68 -6.80 19.25 -4.65
C THR A 68 -6.41 20.28 -5.70
N LYS A 69 -6.65 21.57 -5.44
CA LYS A 69 -6.33 22.69 -6.35
C LYS A 69 -4.84 23.02 -6.39
N ILE A 70 -4.07 22.54 -5.42
CA ILE A 70 -2.62 22.74 -5.32
C ILE A 70 -1.90 21.54 -5.92
N ILE A 71 -2.22 20.33 -5.47
CA ILE A 71 -1.48 19.13 -5.87
C ILE A 71 -1.72 18.74 -7.33
N ASN A 72 -2.95 18.87 -7.85
CA ASN A 72 -3.23 18.41 -9.21
C ASN A 72 -2.54 19.25 -10.29
N PRO A 73 -2.49 20.59 -10.22
CA PRO A 73 -1.67 21.39 -11.14
C PRO A 73 -0.19 21.03 -11.12
N LEU A 74 0.39 20.78 -9.94
CA LEU A 74 1.78 20.33 -9.82
C LEU A 74 1.97 18.94 -10.40
N ALA A 75 1.10 17.99 -10.06
CA ALA A 75 1.14 16.63 -10.58
C ALA A 75 1.05 16.61 -12.11
N PHE A 76 0.17 17.43 -12.70
CA PHE A 76 0.11 17.59 -14.16
C PHE A 76 1.43 18.13 -14.72
N TYR A 77 2.00 19.17 -14.11
CA TYR A 77 3.25 19.79 -14.57
C TYR A 77 4.42 18.79 -14.60
N TYR A 78 4.52 17.94 -13.58
CA TYR A 78 5.58 16.93 -13.48
C TYR A 78 5.25 15.57 -14.13
N GLY A 79 4.07 15.41 -14.74
CA GLY A 79 3.63 14.13 -15.31
C GLY A 79 3.46 13.03 -14.24
N LYS A 80 2.92 13.39 -13.08
CA LYS A 80 2.79 12.56 -11.88
C LYS A 80 1.33 12.26 -11.54
N LYS A 81 1.13 11.27 -10.67
CA LYS A 81 -0.14 11.03 -9.96
C LYS A 81 -0.43 12.21 -9.02
N GLY A 82 -1.71 12.47 -8.80
CA GLY A 82 -2.21 13.50 -7.90
C GLY A 82 -3.37 12.94 -7.08
N THR A 83 -4.46 13.71 -6.93
CA THR A 83 -5.64 13.27 -6.19
C THR A 83 -6.91 13.20 -7.02
N ARG A 84 -7.68 12.12 -6.84
CA ARG A 84 -9.05 11.94 -7.35
C ARG A 84 -9.96 11.51 -6.21
N LYS A 85 -11.09 12.20 -6.03
CA LYS A 85 -12.06 11.94 -4.95
C LYS A 85 -11.40 11.89 -3.54
N GLY A 86 -10.31 12.63 -3.34
CA GLY A 86 -9.58 12.66 -2.07
C GLY A 86 -8.57 11.52 -1.85
N PHE A 87 -8.34 10.68 -2.86
CA PHE A 87 -7.39 9.56 -2.84
C PHE A 87 -6.29 9.74 -3.88
N LEU A 88 -5.19 9.01 -3.75
CA LEU A 88 -4.14 8.94 -4.77
C LEU A 88 -4.73 8.48 -6.10
N SER A 89 -4.38 9.16 -7.19
CA SER A 89 -4.86 8.80 -8.52
C SER A 89 -4.14 7.56 -9.05
N ASN A 90 -4.89 6.62 -9.64
CA ASN A 90 -4.31 5.40 -10.23
C ASN A 90 -3.45 5.69 -11.47
N THR A 91 -3.69 6.82 -12.14
CA THR A 91 -2.94 7.28 -13.31
C THR A 91 -2.50 8.72 -13.12
N ILE A 92 -1.57 9.18 -13.97
CA ILE A 92 -1.10 10.57 -13.97
C ILE A 92 -2.27 11.56 -14.16
N ILE A 93 -2.14 12.75 -13.61
CA ILE A 93 -3.13 13.82 -13.80
C ILE A 93 -2.95 14.41 -15.20
N THR A 94 -4.04 14.47 -15.96
CA THR A 94 -4.04 15.02 -17.31
C THR A 94 -4.55 16.46 -17.33
N LYS A 95 -4.24 17.20 -18.41
CA LYS A 95 -4.65 18.61 -18.57
C LYS A 95 -6.17 18.77 -18.50
N ASP A 96 -6.91 17.80 -19.03
CA ASP A 96 -8.36 17.84 -19.06
C ASP A 96 -8.97 17.69 -17.67
N GLU A 97 -8.31 16.98 -16.75
CA GLU A 97 -8.74 16.87 -15.35
C GLU A 97 -8.58 18.17 -14.55
N LEU A 98 -7.70 19.08 -15.01
CA LEU A 98 -7.57 20.42 -14.43
C LEU A 98 -8.66 21.38 -14.91
N ASN A 99 -9.24 21.08 -16.07
CA ASN A 99 -10.37 21.83 -16.60
C ASN A 99 -11.68 21.18 -16.09
N TYR A 100 -12.76 21.95 -16.01
CA TYR A 100 -14.09 21.39 -15.72
C TYR A 100 -14.57 20.36 -16.76
N ASN A 101 -13.84 20.22 -17.87
CA ASN A 101 -14.01 19.16 -18.86
C ASN A 101 -13.33 17.88 -18.38
N ARG A 102 -13.83 17.31 -17.28
CA ARG A 102 -13.40 15.97 -16.88
C ARG A 102 -13.55 15.03 -18.07
N ILE A 103 -12.44 14.44 -18.50
CA ILE A 103 -12.45 13.26 -19.36
C ILE A 103 -13.49 12.32 -18.78
N ASN A 104 -14.43 11.88 -19.61
CA ASN A 104 -15.39 10.85 -19.22
C ASN A 104 -14.55 9.69 -18.69
N TRP A 105 -14.78 9.26 -17.45
CA TRP A 105 -13.91 8.29 -16.75
C TRP A 105 -13.64 7.00 -17.55
N ARG A 106 -14.43 6.76 -18.60
CA ARG A 106 -14.37 5.70 -19.60
C ARG A 106 -13.27 5.86 -20.66
N ASP A 107 -12.70 7.05 -20.84
CA ASP A 107 -11.68 7.35 -21.87
C ASP A 107 -10.24 7.38 -21.29
N ILE A 108 -10.04 7.02 -20.02
CA ILE A 108 -8.73 6.99 -19.35
C ILE A 108 -7.98 5.69 -19.75
N GLY A 109 -6.85 5.81 -20.45
CA GLY A 109 -5.90 4.70 -20.69
C GLY A 109 -5.95 4.04 -22.07
N LYS A 110 -6.61 4.67 -23.05
CA LYS A 110 -6.82 4.13 -24.39
C LYS A 110 -5.72 4.55 -25.38
N ASP A 111 -5.16 3.59 -26.11
CA ASP A 111 -4.34 3.86 -27.31
C ASP A 111 -5.24 4.37 -28.45
N LYS A 112 -4.76 5.33 -29.26
CA LYS A 112 -5.58 6.00 -30.29
C LYS A 112 -6.08 5.05 -31.40
N ASN A 113 -5.46 3.87 -31.55
CA ASN A 113 -5.70 2.94 -32.66
C ASN A 113 -6.67 1.79 -32.37
N ILE A 114 -7.19 1.67 -31.14
CA ILE A 114 -8.16 0.63 -30.76
C ILE A 114 -9.57 1.21 -30.69
N THR A 115 -10.62 0.43 -30.98
CA THR A 115 -12.00 0.92 -30.82
C THR A 115 -12.43 0.86 -29.35
N ARG A 116 -13.48 1.60 -28.99
CA ARG A 116 -13.98 1.68 -27.60
C ARG A 116 -14.42 0.32 -27.06
N GLN A 117 -15.12 -0.45 -27.88
CA GLN A 117 -15.63 -1.76 -27.49
C GLN A 117 -14.50 -2.78 -27.27
N GLU A 118 -13.43 -2.71 -28.07
CA GLU A 118 -12.29 -3.61 -27.95
C GLU A 118 -11.46 -3.34 -26.68
N TYR A 119 -11.22 -2.07 -26.34
CA TYR A 119 -10.51 -1.72 -25.11
C TYR A 119 -11.26 -2.18 -23.86
N ASP A 120 -12.56 -1.89 -23.78
CA ASP A 120 -13.39 -2.27 -22.64
C ASP A 120 -13.49 -3.78 -22.50
N LEU A 121 -13.58 -4.52 -23.62
CA LEU A 121 -13.62 -5.97 -23.62
C LEU A 121 -12.28 -6.59 -23.18
N ILE A 122 -11.15 -6.07 -23.66
CA ILE A 122 -9.82 -6.57 -23.29
C ILE A 122 -9.51 -6.24 -21.82
N ASN A 123 -9.79 -5.02 -21.38
CA ASN A 123 -9.49 -4.58 -20.02
C ASN A 123 -10.42 -5.27 -19.01
N SER A 124 -11.72 -5.39 -19.31
CA SER A 124 -12.65 -6.14 -18.44
C SER A 124 -12.28 -7.62 -18.32
N LYS A 125 -11.89 -8.28 -19.42
CA LYS A 125 -11.39 -9.66 -19.39
C LYS A 125 -10.11 -9.79 -18.56
N ARG A 126 -9.17 -8.86 -18.69
CA ARG A 126 -7.93 -8.83 -17.88
C ARG A 126 -8.20 -8.64 -16.40
N ILE A 127 -9.07 -7.68 -16.04
CA ILE A 127 -9.46 -7.42 -14.64
C ILE A 127 -10.22 -8.61 -14.06
N ALA A 128 -11.17 -9.19 -14.82
CA ALA A 128 -11.92 -10.37 -14.38
C ALA A 128 -10.99 -11.58 -14.15
N ASN A 129 -10.04 -11.80 -15.05
CA ASN A 129 -9.05 -12.87 -14.89
C ASN A 129 -8.16 -12.64 -13.66
N SER A 130 -7.68 -11.41 -13.45
CA SER A 130 -6.88 -11.06 -12.26
C SER A 130 -7.67 -11.27 -10.96
N ASN A 131 -8.92 -10.80 -10.88
CA ASN A 131 -9.77 -11.01 -9.70
C ASN A 131 -10.07 -12.48 -9.44
N TYR A 132 -10.23 -13.27 -10.51
CA TYR A 132 -10.42 -14.71 -10.41
C TYR A 132 -9.19 -15.39 -9.83
N LEU A 133 -7.99 -15.07 -10.32
CA LEU A 133 -6.73 -15.62 -9.81
C LEU A 133 -6.50 -15.25 -8.34
N ILE A 134 -6.74 -13.98 -7.97
CA ILE A 134 -6.67 -13.52 -6.57
C ILE A 134 -7.64 -14.30 -5.68
N SER A 135 -8.88 -14.50 -6.15
CA SER A 135 -9.90 -15.25 -5.40
C SER A 135 -9.51 -16.72 -5.25
N LYS A 136 -8.89 -17.32 -6.27
CA LYS A 136 -8.35 -18.68 -6.24
C LYS A 136 -7.21 -18.78 -5.22
N ALA A 137 -6.26 -17.86 -5.23
CA ALA A 137 -5.15 -17.79 -4.28
C ALA A 137 -5.65 -17.71 -2.83
N LYS A 138 -6.63 -16.82 -2.55
CA LYS A 138 -7.26 -16.74 -1.22
C LYS A 138 -7.93 -18.04 -0.79
N LYS A 139 -8.58 -18.76 -1.70
CA LYS A 139 -9.17 -20.07 -1.40
C LYS A 139 -8.10 -21.10 -1.03
N VAL A 140 -6.96 -21.11 -1.72
CA VAL A 140 -5.84 -22.02 -1.42
C VAL A 140 -5.31 -21.76 -0.01
N VAL A 141 -5.00 -20.50 0.33
CA VAL A 141 -4.49 -20.16 1.68
C VAL A 141 -5.52 -20.47 2.76
N LYS A 142 -6.82 -20.19 2.49
CA LYS A 142 -7.88 -20.56 3.43
C LYS A 142 -7.94 -22.07 3.66
N GLN A 143 -7.95 -22.88 2.61
CA GLN A 143 -7.99 -24.34 2.72
C GLN A 143 -6.77 -24.91 3.45
N TYR A 144 -5.59 -24.36 3.16
CA TYR A 144 -4.37 -24.70 3.90
C TYR A 144 -4.51 -24.38 5.40
N ASN A 145 -4.92 -23.15 5.73
CA ASN A 145 -5.07 -22.71 7.11
C ASN A 145 -6.10 -23.54 7.89
N ASP A 146 -7.24 -23.83 7.25
CA ASP A 146 -8.32 -24.62 7.84
C ASP A 146 -7.83 -26.05 8.16
N LYS A 147 -7.00 -26.64 7.28
CA LYS A 147 -6.51 -28.03 7.41
C LYS A 147 -5.30 -28.19 8.32
N PHE A 148 -4.35 -27.26 8.29
CA PHE A 148 -3.03 -27.43 8.89
C PHE A 148 -2.72 -26.46 10.05
N ASN A 149 -3.53 -25.42 10.24
CA ASN A 149 -3.37 -24.45 11.33
C ASN A 149 -4.69 -24.27 12.12
N HIS A 150 -5.59 -25.27 12.06
CA HIS A 150 -6.86 -25.29 12.79
C HIS A 150 -7.71 -24.03 12.64
N SER A 151 -7.66 -23.40 11.45
CA SER A 151 -8.34 -22.14 11.17
C SER A 151 -7.95 -20.98 12.11
N LEU A 152 -6.81 -21.07 12.80
CA LEU A 152 -6.26 -20.01 13.64
C LEU A 152 -5.45 -19.02 12.80
N SER A 153 -5.05 -17.89 13.39
CA SER A 153 -4.19 -16.94 12.68
C SER A 153 -2.77 -17.48 12.47
N GLU A 154 -2.16 -17.08 11.36
CA GLU A 154 -0.72 -17.18 11.15
C GLU A 154 0.04 -16.24 12.10
N VAL A 155 -0.48 -15.04 12.37
CA VAL A 155 0.06 -14.12 13.38
C VAL A 155 -0.34 -14.60 14.77
N LYS A 156 0.62 -15.16 15.51
CA LYS A 156 0.39 -15.71 16.84
C LYS A 156 0.21 -14.59 17.87
N GLY A 157 -0.97 -14.55 18.48
CA GLY A 157 -1.35 -13.62 19.54
C GLY A 157 -1.25 -14.22 20.94
N GLU A 158 -2.26 -13.97 21.77
CA GLU A 158 -2.32 -14.50 23.13
C GLU A 158 -2.53 -16.02 23.15
N LYS A 159 -2.00 -16.70 24.18
CA LYS A 159 -2.03 -18.18 24.30
C LYS A 159 -3.45 -18.79 24.23
N ASN A 160 -4.49 -18.01 24.48
CA ASN A 160 -5.89 -18.46 24.52
C ASN A 160 -6.74 -17.86 23.38
N GLU A 161 -6.13 -17.33 22.32
CA GLU A 161 -6.88 -16.79 21.19
C GLU A 161 -7.60 -17.91 20.43
N THR A 162 -8.92 -18.01 20.59
CA THR A 162 -9.78 -19.00 19.90
C THR A 162 -10.43 -18.44 18.63
N ALA A 163 -10.21 -17.16 18.35
CA ALA A 163 -10.80 -16.46 17.23
C ALA A 163 -10.34 -17.06 15.90
N GLN A 164 -11.31 -17.33 15.02
CA GLN A 164 -11.06 -17.94 13.72
C GLN A 164 -10.47 -16.93 12.74
N ALA A 165 -9.42 -17.33 12.03
CA ALA A 165 -8.79 -16.54 10.99
C ALA A 165 -9.56 -16.62 9.67
N THR A 166 -10.58 -15.78 9.57
CA THR A 166 -11.47 -15.71 8.40
C THR A 166 -10.96 -14.78 7.30
N GLN A 167 -9.94 -13.96 7.59
CA GLN A 167 -9.47 -12.90 6.70
C GLN A 167 -8.17 -13.33 6.01
N MET A 168 -8.25 -13.70 4.72
CA MET A 168 -7.07 -13.90 3.88
C MET A 168 -6.61 -12.53 3.36
N HIS A 169 -5.70 -11.94 4.12
CA HIS A 169 -5.23 -10.57 3.97
C HIS A 169 -4.00 -10.52 3.06
N HIS A 170 -3.89 -9.49 2.25
CA HIS A 170 -2.71 -9.23 1.42
C HIS A 170 -1.67 -8.45 2.23
N ILE A 171 -0.49 -9.03 2.45
CA ILE A 171 0.60 -8.37 3.18
C ILE A 171 1.06 -7.12 2.41
N PHE A 172 1.21 -7.25 1.10
CA PHE A 172 1.40 -6.13 0.17
C PHE A 172 0.11 -5.88 -0.61
N PRO A 173 -0.48 -4.66 -0.56
CA PRO A 173 -1.84 -4.42 -1.01
C PRO A 173 -1.95 -4.47 -2.53
N VAL A 174 -3.05 -5.04 -3.03
CA VAL A 174 -3.33 -5.22 -4.47
C VAL A 174 -3.24 -3.93 -5.27
N GLN A 175 -3.63 -2.80 -4.67
CA GLN A 175 -3.62 -1.50 -5.35
C GLN A 175 -2.19 -1.05 -5.71
N ASP A 176 -1.23 -1.32 -4.83
CA ASP A 176 0.16 -0.89 -5.00
C ASP A 176 1.01 -1.98 -5.66
N PHE A 177 0.65 -3.25 -5.48
CA PHE A 177 1.41 -4.41 -5.96
C PHE A 177 0.53 -5.42 -6.72
N PRO A 178 -0.12 -5.03 -7.84
CA PRO A 178 -0.98 -5.93 -8.61
C PRO A 178 -0.23 -7.13 -9.21
N LEU A 179 1.09 -7.02 -9.41
CA LEU A 179 1.94 -8.08 -9.97
C LEU A 179 2.07 -9.31 -9.06
N ILE A 180 1.92 -9.12 -7.75
CA ILE A 180 2.05 -10.18 -6.73
C ILE A 180 0.73 -10.43 -5.99
N ALA A 181 -0.39 -9.97 -6.55
CA ALA A 181 -1.69 -10.02 -5.89
C ALA A 181 -2.29 -11.43 -5.80
N ASP A 182 -1.94 -12.32 -6.71
CA ASP A 182 -2.39 -13.72 -6.79
C ASP A 182 -1.36 -14.72 -6.26
N TYR A 183 -0.24 -14.26 -5.73
CA TYR A 183 0.74 -15.10 -5.04
C TYR A 183 0.25 -15.43 -3.64
N ILE A 184 0.19 -16.73 -3.31
CA ILE A 184 -0.27 -17.18 -2.00
C ILE A 184 0.73 -16.81 -0.89
N GLU A 185 1.98 -16.59 -1.24
CA GLU A 185 3.05 -16.12 -0.36
C GLU A 185 2.82 -14.66 0.08
N ASN A 186 2.06 -13.88 -0.68
CA ASN A 186 1.63 -12.52 -0.32
C ASN A 186 0.33 -12.49 0.52
N LEU A 187 -0.25 -13.66 0.84
CA LEU A 187 -1.48 -13.76 1.61
C LEU A 187 -1.21 -14.30 3.01
N ILE A 188 -1.88 -13.76 4.02
CA ILE A 188 -1.78 -14.20 5.41
C ILE A 188 -3.15 -14.35 6.06
N ALA A 189 -3.33 -15.42 6.83
CA ALA A 189 -4.56 -15.69 7.56
C ALA A 189 -4.62 -14.91 8.88
N LEU A 190 -5.57 -13.98 8.98
CA LEU A 190 -5.78 -13.11 10.14
C LEU A 190 -7.17 -13.29 10.75
N THR A 191 -7.27 -13.04 12.05
CA THR A 191 -8.58 -12.84 12.71
C THR A 191 -9.19 -11.52 12.22
N PRO A 192 -10.53 -11.33 12.36
CA PRO A 192 -11.16 -10.06 12.02
C PRO A 192 -10.53 -8.85 12.75
N ASN A 193 -10.16 -9.01 14.01
CA ASN A 193 -9.52 -7.95 14.79
C ASN A 193 -8.14 -7.61 14.24
N GLN A 194 -7.30 -8.61 13.99
CA GLN A 194 -5.98 -8.38 13.37
C GLN A 194 -6.10 -7.71 11.99
N HIS A 195 -7.09 -8.09 11.19
CA HIS A 195 -7.30 -7.48 9.88
C HIS A 195 -7.76 -6.01 9.98
N PHE A 196 -8.83 -5.74 10.73
CA PHE A 196 -9.44 -4.40 10.73
C PHE A 196 -8.77 -3.42 11.68
N ILE A 197 -8.21 -3.88 12.80
CA ILE A 197 -7.63 -3.03 13.84
C ILE A 197 -6.12 -2.91 13.67
N CYS A 198 -5.42 -4.03 13.44
CA CYS A 198 -3.96 -4.03 13.38
C CYS A 198 -3.43 -3.73 11.97
N ALA A 199 -3.92 -4.42 10.94
CA ALA A 199 -3.44 -4.23 9.57
C ALA A 199 -3.93 -2.93 8.93
N HIS A 200 -5.09 -2.42 9.36
CA HIS A 200 -5.77 -1.28 8.77
C HIS A 200 -6.01 -0.18 9.81
N PRO A 201 -5.10 0.80 9.97
CA PRO A 201 -5.21 1.85 10.98
C PRO A 201 -6.56 2.57 10.89
N ASN A 202 -7.29 2.68 12.01
CA ASN A 202 -8.61 3.28 12.08
C ASN A 202 -9.63 2.68 11.08
N ASN A 203 -9.55 1.36 10.84
CA ASN A 203 -10.38 0.62 9.87
C ASN A 203 -10.24 1.12 8.41
N GLN A 204 -9.14 1.82 8.08
CA GLN A 204 -8.91 2.30 6.72
C GLN A 204 -8.29 1.20 5.86
N THR A 205 -9.13 0.35 5.27
CA THR A 205 -8.73 -0.85 4.49
C THR A 205 -7.84 -0.58 3.26
N ARG A 206 -7.61 0.69 2.91
CA ARG A 206 -6.71 1.11 1.84
C ARG A 206 -5.29 1.39 2.30
N LEU A 207 -5.10 1.54 3.61
CA LEU A 207 -3.79 1.75 4.22
C LEU A 207 -3.37 0.45 4.88
N ILE A 208 -2.08 0.14 4.80
CA ILE A 208 -1.48 -0.94 5.60
C ILE A 208 -0.67 -0.29 6.70
N ASP A 209 -0.81 -0.81 7.92
CA ASP A 209 0.08 -0.44 9.00
C ASP A 209 1.46 -1.08 8.81
N LYS A 210 2.48 -0.25 8.64
CA LYS A 210 3.86 -0.69 8.37
C LYS A 210 4.41 -1.60 9.48
N ASP A 211 4.16 -1.25 10.73
CA ASP A 211 4.68 -2.01 11.88
C ASP A 211 4.00 -3.40 11.95
N PHE A 212 2.74 -3.55 11.48
CA PHE A 212 1.99 -4.81 11.55
C PHE A 212 2.23 -5.64 10.31
N GLN A 213 2.51 -4.99 9.18
CA GLN A 213 3.05 -5.62 7.99
C GLN A 213 4.36 -6.35 8.32
N TYR A 214 5.25 -5.76 9.12
CA TYR A 214 6.47 -6.43 9.57
C TYR A 214 6.16 -7.72 10.34
N ILE A 215 5.27 -7.66 11.34
CA ILE A 215 4.83 -8.83 12.11
C ILE A 215 4.22 -9.89 11.17
N CYS A 216 3.41 -9.49 10.20
CA CYS A 216 2.85 -10.37 9.18
C CYS A 216 3.96 -11.06 8.37
N LEU A 217 5.01 -10.35 7.97
CA LEU A 217 6.12 -10.94 7.21
C LEU A 217 6.89 -11.99 8.03
N LEU A 218 7.12 -11.73 9.31
CA LEU A 218 7.77 -12.71 10.21
C LEU A 218 6.91 -13.96 10.42
N ALA A 219 5.61 -13.76 10.68
CA ALA A 219 4.64 -14.85 10.79
C ALA A 219 4.56 -15.65 9.49
N LYS A 220 4.52 -14.97 8.34
CA LYS A 220 4.45 -15.62 7.03
C LYS A 220 5.71 -16.42 6.71
N THR A 221 6.88 -15.87 7.05
CA THR A 221 8.17 -16.58 6.95
C THR A 221 8.13 -17.89 7.73
N THR A 222 7.58 -17.86 8.96
CA THR A 222 7.39 -19.04 9.79
C THR A 222 6.48 -20.07 9.13
N THR A 223 5.34 -19.65 8.58
CA THR A 223 4.41 -20.56 7.88
C THR A 223 5.09 -21.23 6.68
N ILE A 224 5.78 -20.45 5.84
CA ILE A 224 6.38 -20.94 4.59
C ILE A 224 7.52 -21.92 4.88
N ILE A 225 8.40 -21.61 5.84
CA ILE A 225 9.56 -22.45 6.16
C ILE A 225 9.13 -23.79 6.79
N ASN A 226 8.04 -23.78 7.55
CA ASN A 226 7.52 -24.99 8.18
C ASN A 226 6.47 -25.73 7.32
N ASP A 227 6.26 -25.29 6.07
CA ASP A 227 5.32 -25.95 5.17
C ASP A 227 5.88 -27.27 4.64
N ILE A 228 5.56 -28.35 5.36
CA ILE A 228 5.89 -29.72 4.97
C ILE A 228 5.04 -30.25 3.80
N GLN A 229 3.97 -29.56 3.41
CA GLN A 229 3.06 -30.00 2.34
C GLN A 229 3.52 -29.52 0.96
N GLY A 230 4.49 -28.59 0.91
CA GLY A 230 4.98 -28.02 -0.34
C GLY A 230 3.91 -27.22 -1.09
N ILE A 231 3.00 -26.58 -0.36
CA ILE A 231 1.98 -25.70 -0.92
C ILE A 231 2.58 -24.34 -1.27
N TYR A 232 3.44 -23.81 -0.41
CA TYR A 232 4.18 -22.57 -0.65
C TYR A 232 5.47 -22.83 -1.41
N ASP A 233 5.83 -21.89 -2.28
CA ASP A 233 7.10 -21.92 -3.00
C ASP A 233 8.04 -20.80 -2.49
N PHE A 234 9.25 -21.19 -2.11
CA PHE A 234 10.21 -20.24 -1.54
C PHE A 234 10.69 -19.21 -2.57
N ALA A 235 10.86 -19.59 -3.84
CA ALA A 235 11.29 -18.67 -4.88
C ALA A 235 10.21 -17.60 -5.17
N ASN A 236 8.93 -18.01 -5.16
CA ASN A 236 7.79 -17.11 -5.20
C ASN A 236 7.78 -16.16 -3.99
N TYR A 237 8.12 -16.65 -2.79
CA TYR A 237 8.20 -15.77 -1.61
C TYR A 237 9.31 -14.72 -1.75
N ILE A 238 10.49 -15.10 -2.24
CA ILE A 238 11.58 -14.16 -2.54
C ILE A 238 11.13 -13.13 -3.58
N PHE A 239 10.40 -13.54 -4.62
CA PHE A 239 9.84 -12.63 -5.62
C PHE A 239 8.82 -11.65 -5.01
N VAL A 240 7.94 -12.13 -4.12
CA VAL A 240 6.98 -11.31 -3.37
C VAL A 240 7.69 -10.27 -2.52
N LEU A 241 8.72 -10.66 -1.75
CA LEU A 241 9.48 -9.76 -0.89
C LEU A 241 10.23 -8.69 -1.70
N ASN A 242 10.95 -9.09 -2.75
CA ASN A 242 11.65 -8.17 -3.64
C ASN A 242 10.70 -7.17 -4.29
N THR A 243 9.53 -7.64 -4.77
CA THR A 243 8.53 -6.78 -5.40
C THR A 243 7.88 -5.84 -4.39
N GLY A 244 7.44 -6.36 -3.25
CA GLY A 244 6.73 -5.63 -2.20
C GLY A 244 7.60 -4.58 -1.50
N LEU A 245 8.87 -4.88 -1.27
CA LEU A 245 9.85 -3.99 -0.63
C LEU A 245 10.71 -3.22 -1.65
N LYS A 246 10.40 -3.36 -2.95
CA LYS A 246 11.07 -2.67 -4.07
C LYS A 246 12.60 -2.82 -4.02
N THR A 247 13.06 -4.05 -3.88
CA THR A 247 14.48 -4.40 -3.73
C THR A 247 14.82 -5.68 -4.50
N THR A 248 16.10 -6.06 -4.48
CA THR A 248 16.60 -7.33 -5.02
C THR A 248 17.43 -8.12 -4.00
N ILE A 249 17.62 -7.59 -2.78
CA ILE A 249 18.52 -8.18 -1.79
C ILE A 249 18.11 -9.59 -1.36
N PHE A 250 16.81 -9.90 -1.41
CA PHE A 250 16.31 -11.21 -1.00
C PHE A 250 16.76 -12.33 -1.95
N SER A 251 17.15 -12.01 -3.19
CA SER A 251 17.70 -12.99 -4.14
C SER A 251 19.07 -13.53 -3.73
N GLN A 252 19.75 -12.88 -2.78
CA GLN A 252 21.08 -13.27 -2.31
C GLN A 252 21.03 -14.02 -0.97
N VAL A 253 19.85 -14.15 -0.39
CA VAL A 253 19.63 -14.82 0.89
C VAL A 253 19.67 -16.33 0.71
N ASN A 254 20.48 -17.00 1.52
CA ASN A 254 20.65 -18.46 1.49
C ASN A 254 20.10 -19.13 2.75
N THR A 255 19.91 -18.39 3.83
CA THR A 255 19.42 -18.93 5.10
C THR A 255 18.20 -18.17 5.62
N THR A 256 17.40 -18.85 6.44
CA THR A 256 16.29 -18.21 7.18
C THR A 256 16.77 -17.04 8.02
N TRP A 257 17.97 -17.11 8.58
CA TRP A 257 18.51 -16.03 9.40
C TRP A 257 18.81 -14.78 8.58
N GLU A 258 19.49 -14.95 7.44
CA GLU A 258 19.74 -13.88 6.48
C GLU A 258 18.44 -13.27 5.95
N LEU A 259 17.41 -14.10 5.72
CA LEU A 259 16.08 -13.64 5.30
C LEU A 259 15.48 -12.66 6.31
N LEU A 260 15.45 -13.05 7.59
CA LEU A 260 14.88 -12.24 8.66
C LEU A 260 15.69 -10.96 8.87
N GLN A 261 17.03 -11.03 8.84
CA GLN A 261 17.89 -9.85 8.89
C GLN A 261 17.62 -8.89 7.72
N ALA A 262 17.44 -9.41 6.51
CA ALA A 262 17.11 -8.60 5.35
C ALA A 262 15.74 -7.92 5.51
N ILE A 263 14.72 -8.60 6.04
CA ILE A 263 13.42 -7.98 6.36
C ILE A 263 13.61 -6.84 7.37
N ASP A 264 14.37 -7.04 8.45
CA ASP A 264 14.58 -6.04 9.49
C ASP A 264 15.10 -4.70 8.94
N THR A 265 15.92 -4.73 7.90
CA THR A 265 16.48 -3.50 7.29
C THR A 265 15.40 -2.55 6.75
N PHE A 266 14.22 -3.05 6.41
CA PHE A 266 13.09 -2.24 5.93
C PHE A 266 12.17 -1.73 7.05
N TYR A 267 12.31 -2.28 8.26
CA TYR A 267 11.47 -2.00 9.43
C TYR A 267 12.31 -1.60 10.65
N PHE A 268 13.48 -0.98 10.43
CA PHE A 268 14.36 -0.49 11.49
C PHE A 268 13.71 0.57 12.40
N ASP A 269 12.68 1.24 11.88
CA ASP A 269 11.87 2.26 12.55
C ASP A 269 10.66 1.67 13.29
N PHE A 270 10.62 0.35 13.49
CA PHE A 270 9.50 -0.33 14.16
C PHE A 270 9.15 0.32 15.49
N ASN A 271 7.93 0.86 15.58
CA ASN A 271 7.52 1.63 16.74
C ASN A 271 6.91 0.75 17.84
N LYS A 272 7.78 0.25 18.72
CA LYS A 272 7.43 -0.55 19.91
C LYS A 272 6.46 0.15 20.88
N SER A 273 6.41 1.48 20.87
CA SER A 273 5.60 2.28 21.78
C SER A 273 4.19 2.59 21.26
N LYS A 274 3.92 2.28 19.99
CA LYS A 274 2.65 2.57 19.32
C LYS A 274 1.47 1.87 19.97
N ASP A 275 1.70 0.63 20.40
CA ASP A 275 0.77 -0.15 21.22
C ASP A 275 1.55 -1.29 21.90
N PRO A 276 1.42 -1.49 23.22
CA PRO A 276 2.18 -2.50 23.98
C PRO A 276 2.06 -3.93 23.43
N SER A 277 0.96 -4.24 22.74
CA SER A 277 0.74 -5.56 22.13
C SER A 277 1.70 -5.84 20.97
N TRP A 278 2.32 -4.83 20.37
CA TRP A 278 3.11 -4.98 19.15
C TRP A 278 4.47 -5.61 19.43
N GLN A 279 5.10 -5.22 20.54
CA GLN A 279 6.31 -5.89 21.01
C GLN A 279 6.01 -7.36 21.36
N TYR A 280 4.88 -7.61 22.02
CA TYR A 280 4.45 -8.98 22.33
C TYR A 280 4.22 -9.81 21.07
N LEU A 281 3.51 -9.27 20.08
CA LEU A 281 3.27 -9.93 18.80
C LEU A 281 4.59 -10.17 18.05
N LEU A 282 5.50 -9.19 18.04
CA LEU A 282 6.81 -9.33 17.43
C LEU A 282 7.57 -10.51 18.04
N ASP A 283 7.71 -10.55 19.37
CA ASP A 283 8.44 -11.59 20.10
C ASP A 283 7.85 -12.99 19.88
N LYS A 284 6.54 -13.08 19.62
CA LYS A 284 5.83 -14.34 19.35
C LYS A 284 6.01 -14.85 17.94
N ASN A 285 6.29 -13.97 16.98
CA ASN A 285 6.33 -14.30 15.56
C ASN A 285 7.76 -14.25 14.98
N ASP A 286 8.74 -13.74 15.72
CA ASP A 286 10.15 -13.81 15.34
C ASP A 286 10.75 -15.19 15.67
N LEU A 287 11.07 -15.96 14.63
CA LEU A 287 11.72 -17.28 14.75
C LEU A 287 13.02 -17.27 15.55
N ARG A 288 13.71 -16.13 15.63
CA ARG A 288 14.99 -15.99 16.33
C ARG A 288 14.79 -15.91 17.84
N ALA A 289 13.65 -15.40 18.30
CA ALA A 289 13.33 -15.31 19.73
C ALA A 289 13.23 -16.69 20.41
N PHE A 290 12.97 -17.75 19.62
CA PHE A 290 12.90 -19.13 20.12
C PHE A 290 14.26 -19.84 20.19
N LYS A 291 15.26 -19.38 19.43
CA LYS A 291 16.61 -20.00 19.39
C LYS A 291 17.57 -19.47 20.47
N LEU A 292 17.23 -18.38 21.15
CA LEU A 292 18.04 -17.83 22.27
C LEU A 292 17.67 -18.42 23.65
N LYS A 293 16.77 -19.42 23.69
CA LYS A 293 16.30 -20.08 24.93
C LYS A 293 16.85 -21.50 25.13
N PHE A 294 17.75 -21.95 24.26
CA PHE A 294 18.42 -23.26 24.37
C PHE A 294 19.89 -23.12 23.96
#